data_AF-K8XQH5-F1
#
_entry.id   AF-K8XQH5-F1
#
_cell.length_a   1.000
_cell.length_b   1.000
_cell.length_c   1.000
_cell.angle_alpha   90.00
_cell.angle_beta   90.00
_cell.angle_gamma   90.00
#
_symmetry.space_group_name_H-M   'P 1'
#
loop_
_entity.id
_entity.type
_entity.pdbx_description
1 polymer ?
#
loop_
_entity_poly.entity_id
_entity_poly.type
_entity_poly.pdbx_seq_one_letter_code
_entity_poly.pdbx_strand_id
1 'polypeptide(L)'
;MTASLICEDFPTLTGRQEPHNESIFSGDITHGDKSIELARRAGANSMPWQKRAQHAILSLTPEGRWTHPDCCLIIPRQNGKSEILIHRCLYGLFKLGETIIYTAQRWKTARDAWKRMMALIKGRSWLRSRVVRSTCSQGEGIIELASGAVISFGTRSNDTGRGLTEVDLIVYDEAYNLTDGEMSAMAFTQMAAKNPQTIYASSAVNQDEHPNGAVLASVRVRGLNREPALYFAEYMAPEEMPRDDEATHQYANPSYGVIQTAEKIQKIMRNLATPAGRKGFDVEALGRGDWPVEKREIHEPVIGAEAWGDMEGNSELVGPVAIAVDRHLDWYSIAMAQRTTSGKIHIEIGYLDRPSAGVVETIAAIVESVDPCVVMMNRTSPATSLNPALKVKHIEPVLTSGQEMAQACVGFLDDALAAQLEHTNDPRLTNALAGVEKKPMSGGAFGWDYDTAVILAPLVAATLARIGLLTYGIDEPKPIALPPSYVAATGPAEFDALSAGF
;
A
#
# COMPACT_ATOMS: atom_id res chain seq x y z
N MET A 1 1.34 41.04 -25.78
CA MET A 1 2.16 41.72 -24.77
C MET A 1 3.05 40.67 -24.13
N THR A 2 4.32 40.65 -24.49
CA THR A 2 5.34 39.78 -23.90
C THR A 2 5.60 40.25 -22.48
N ALA A 3 5.01 39.57 -21.49
CA ALA A 3 5.24 39.84 -20.09
C ALA A 3 6.71 39.59 -19.76
N SER A 4 7.38 40.60 -19.22
CA SER A 4 8.74 40.50 -18.70
C SER A 4 8.82 39.33 -17.71
N LEU A 5 9.69 38.36 -17.98
CA LEU A 5 9.94 37.16 -17.17
C LEU A 5 10.74 37.44 -15.88
N ILE A 6 11.05 38.71 -15.59
CA ILE A 6 11.88 39.09 -14.44
C ILE A 6 10.97 39.39 -13.26
N CYS A 7 11.08 38.59 -12.20
CA CYS A 7 10.49 38.92 -10.91
C CYS A 7 11.24 40.11 -10.31
N GLU A 8 10.59 41.27 -10.14
CA GLU A 8 11.24 42.50 -9.65
C GLU A 8 11.94 42.31 -8.28
N ASP A 9 11.35 41.49 -7.40
CA ASP A 9 11.93 41.17 -6.08
C ASP A 9 13.14 40.22 -6.17
N PHE A 10 13.28 39.47 -7.27
CA PHE A 10 14.29 38.43 -7.47
C PHE A 10 14.84 38.47 -8.91
N PRO A 11 15.60 39.52 -9.29
CA PRO A 11 16.00 39.74 -10.68
C PRO A 11 16.98 38.69 -11.22
N THR A 12 17.65 37.95 -10.36
CA THR A 12 18.60 36.88 -10.73
C THR A 12 17.95 35.49 -10.77
N LEU A 13 16.65 35.37 -10.51
CA LEU A 13 15.94 34.10 -10.49
C LEU A 13 15.81 33.54 -11.92
N THR A 14 16.48 32.42 -12.18
CA THR A 14 16.45 31.74 -13.49
C THR A 14 15.95 30.31 -13.41
N GLY A 15 15.74 29.79 -12.19
CA GLY A 15 15.16 28.47 -11.97
C GLY A 15 13.74 28.34 -12.55
N ARG A 16 13.34 27.13 -12.94
CA ARG A 16 11.98 26.86 -13.40
C ARG A 16 10.98 27.09 -12.27
N GLN A 17 9.99 27.96 -12.48
CA GLN A 17 9.01 28.34 -11.45
C GLN A 17 7.80 27.39 -11.33
N GLU A 18 7.73 26.38 -12.20
CA GLU A 18 6.66 25.40 -12.24
C GLU A 18 7.21 24.01 -11.88
N PRO A 19 6.45 23.18 -11.15
CA PRO A 19 6.85 21.82 -10.87
C PRO A 19 7.00 21.00 -12.16
N HIS A 20 7.80 19.94 -12.11
CA HIS A 20 7.86 18.95 -13.18
C HIS A 20 6.58 18.11 -13.19
N ASN A 21 6.20 17.57 -12.04
CA ASN A 21 4.91 16.92 -11.83
C ASN A 21 4.05 17.76 -10.90
N GLU A 22 2.81 18.05 -11.29
CA GLU A 22 1.86 18.81 -10.48
C GLU A 22 0.45 18.20 -10.54
N SER A 23 -0.17 18.03 -9.39
CA SER A 23 -1.61 17.79 -9.24
C SER A 23 -2.20 18.87 -8.35
N ILE A 24 -3.10 19.67 -8.92
CA ILE A 24 -3.77 20.78 -8.25
C ILE A 24 -5.21 20.86 -8.73
N PHE A 25 -6.14 21.14 -7.82
CA PHE A 25 -7.55 21.33 -8.08
C PHE A 25 -7.94 22.80 -7.90
N SER A 26 -8.97 23.23 -8.65
CA SER A 26 -9.43 24.62 -8.59
C SER A 26 -10.10 24.93 -7.25
N GLY A 27 -9.79 26.08 -6.67
CA GLY A 27 -10.37 26.58 -5.43
C GLY A 27 -10.12 28.08 -5.28
N ASP A 28 -10.75 28.69 -4.28
CA ASP A 28 -10.54 30.10 -3.94
C ASP A 28 -9.16 30.30 -3.30
N ILE A 29 -8.28 31.04 -3.98
CA ILE A 29 -6.90 31.29 -3.56
C ILE A 29 -6.74 32.48 -2.60
N THR A 30 -7.83 33.13 -2.19
CA THR A 30 -7.81 34.35 -1.36
C THR A 30 -6.99 34.20 -0.07
N HIS A 31 -7.02 33.02 0.57
CA HIS A 31 -6.19 32.75 1.75
C HIS A 31 -4.70 32.64 1.42
N GLY A 32 -4.36 32.12 0.23
CA GLY A 32 -3.00 32.12 -0.32
C GLY A 32 -2.45 33.53 -0.46
N ASP A 33 -3.20 34.44 -1.11
CA ASP A 33 -2.81 35.85 -1.27
C ASP A 33 -2.59 36.53 0.08
N LYS A 34 -3.51 36.33 1.03
CA LYS A 34 -3.42 36.89 2.39
C LYS A 34 -2.21 36.34 3.16
N SER A 35 -1.86 35.06 2.96
CA SER A 35 -0.67 34.44 3.57
C SER A 35 0.62 35.04 3.01
N ILE A 36 0.71 35.22 1.70
CA ILE A 36 1.85 35.86 1.03
C ILE A 36 2.02 37.30 1.50
N GLU A 37 0.91 38.07 1.58
CA GLU A 37 0.94 39.44 2.07
C GLU A 37 1.33 39.53 3.55
N LEU A 38 0.86 38.58 4.38
CA LEU A 38 1.27 38.50 5.79
C LEU A 38 2.78 38.26 5.91
N ALA A 39 3.33 37.31 5.15
CA ALA A 39 4.76 37.03 5.12
C ALA A 39 5.57 38.26 4.69
N ARG A 40 5.14 38.94 3.63
CA ARG A 40 5.77 40.19 3.15
C ARG A 40 5.79 41.27 4.23
N ARG A 41 4.65 41.48 4.91
CA ARG A 41 4.55 42.43 6.05
C ARG A 41 5.42 42.00 7.23
N ALA A 42 5.57 40.70 7.47
CA ALA A 42 6.47 40.16 8.49
C ALA A 42 7.96 40.35 8.11
N GLY A 43 8.27 40.63 6.85
CA GLY A 43 9.61 40.89 6.34
C GLY A 43 10.20 39.77 5.48
N ALA A 44 9.37 38.83 5.00
CA ALA A 44 9.79 37.74 4.14
C ALA A 44 9.12 37.83 2.76
N ASN A 45 9.93 37.96 1.70
CA ASN A 45 9.45 37.92 0.33
C ASN A 45 9.38 36.48 -0.17
N SER A 46 8.33 36.15 -0.94
CA SER A 46 8.15 34.81 -1.52
C SER A 46 8.47 34.83 -3.01
N MET A 47 9.27 33.87 -3.48
CA MET A 47 9.52 33.63 -4.89
C MET A 47 8.24 33.16 -5.61
N PRO A 48 8.10 33.35 -6.94
CA PRO A 48 6.90 32.97 -7.69
C PRO A 48 6.44 31.53 -7.45
N TRP A 49 7.35 30.56 -7.45
CA TRP A 49 7.04 29.16 -7.17
C TRP A 49 6.53 28.92 -5.73
N GLN A 50 7.01 29.70 -4.75
CA GLN A 50 6.53 29.66 -3.37
C GLN A 50 5.14 30.27 -3.25
N LYS A 51 4.85 31.35 -3.99
CA LYS A 51 3.51 31.95 -4.07
C LYS A 51 2.51 30.94 -4.66
N ARG A 52 2.89 30.26 -5.76
CA ARG A 52 2.10 29.18 -6.37
C ARG A 52 1.76 28.08 -5.36
N ALA A 53 2.75 27.60 -4.62
CA ALA A 53 2.52 26.59 -3.58
C ALA A 53 1.58 27.10 -2.48
N GLN A 54 1.72 28.36 -2.04
CA GLN A 54 0.82 28.94 -1.04
C GLN A 54 -0.62 29.08 -1.53
N HIS A 55 -0.83 29.40 -2.80
CA HIS A 55 -2.18 29.44 -3.40
C HIS A 55 -2.83 28.04 -3.36
N ALA A 56 -2.07 27.00 -3.70
CA ALA A 56 -2.58 25.64 -3.69
C ALA A 56 -2.89 25.14 -2.27
N ILE A 57 -1.94 25.29 -1.33
CA ILE A 57 -2.06 24.82 0.06
C ILE A 57 -3.23 25.50 0.78
N LEU A 58 -3.46 26.79 0.53
CA LEU A 58 -4.50 27.58 1.20
C LEU A 58 -5.76 27.79 0.35
N SER A 59 -5.95 27.01 -0.70
CA SER A 59 -7.16 27.08 -1.52
C SER A 59 -8.36 26.47 -0.82
N LEU A 60 -9.53 27.06 -1.05
CA LEU A 60 -10.80 26.60 -0.47
C LEU A 60 -11.79 26.12 -1.52
N THR A 61 -12.56 25.08 -1.19
CA THR A 61 -13.76 24.70 -1.93
C THR A 61 -14.87 25.72 -1.74
N PRO A 62 -15.93 25.73 -2.56
CA PRO A 62 -17.10 26.60 -2.36
C PRO A 62 -17.75 26.47 -0.98
N GLU A 63 -17.62 25.31 -0.33
CA GLU A 63 -18.12 25.00 1.01
C GLU A 63 -17.20 25.53 2.13
N GLY A 64 -16.11 26.21 1.79
CA GLY A 64 -15.15 26.77 2.74
C GLY A 64 -14.25 25.72 3.41
N ARG A 65 -14.08 24.55 2.79
CA ARG A 65 -13.15 23.50 3.22
C ARG A 65 -11.83 23.63 2.47
N TRP A 66 -10.75 23.04 2.98
CA TRP A 66 -9.51 22.98 2.21
C TRP A 66 -9.77 22.22 0.91
N THR A 67 -9.40 22.81 -0.23
CA THR A 67 -9.39 22.07 -1.51
C THR A 67 -8.41 20.91 -1.43
N HIS A 68 -7.32 21.09 -0.68
CA HIS A 68 -6.26 20.10 -0.47
C HIS A 68 -6.04 19.88 1.04
N PRO A 69 -6.83 19.01 1.70
CA PRO A 69 -6.56 18.54 3.06
C PRO A 69 -5.19 17.86 3.16
N ASP A 70 -4.74 17.15 2.13
CA ASP A 70 -3.37 16.64 2.04
C ASP A 70 -2.55 17.46 1.04
N CYS A 71 -1.32 17.78 1.39
CA CYS A 71 -0.36 18.48 0.52
C CYS A 71 0.98 17.78 0.53
N CYS A 72 1.60 17.59 -0.64
CA CYS A 72 2.92 16.99 -0.78
C CYS A 72 3.82 17.83 -1.69
N LEU A 73 4.96 18.26 -1.14
CA LEU A 73 5.97 19.08 -1.80
C LEU A 73 7.30 18.33 -1.81
N ILE A 74 7.74 17.88 -3.00
CA ILE A 74 9.04 17.24 -3.20
C ILE A 74 9.93 18.21 -3.99
N ILE A 75 10.93 18.77 -3.32
CA ILE A 75 11.76 19.84 -3.88
C ILE A 75 13.23 19.57 -3.54
N PRO A 76 14.18 19.74 -4.49
CA PRO A 76 15.59 19.53 -4.23
C PRO A 76 16.09 20.40 -3.08
N ARG A 77 17.16 19.95 -2.43
CA ARG A 77 17.68 20.55 -1.22
C ARG A 77 18.11 22.01 -1.45
N GLN A 78 17.99 22.80 -0.39
CA GLN A 78 18.35 24.23 -0.39
C GLN A 78 17.56 25.14 -1.36
N ASN A 79 16.39 24.73 -1.86
CA ASN A 79 15.54 25.65 -2.63
C ASN A 79 14.71 26.62 -1.78
N GLY A 80 14.62 26.44 -0.46
CA GLY A 80 13.80 27.31 0.39
C GLY A 80 12.37 26.80 0.59
N LYS A 81 12.14 25.49 0.50
CA LYS A 81 10.86 24.85 0.82
C LYS A 81 10.36 25.17 2.23
N SER A 82 11.27 25.31 3.20
CA SER A 82 10.94 25.65 4.58
C SER A 82 10.22 26.99 4.71
N GLU A 83 10.47 27.96 3.82
CA GLU A 83 9.77 29.25 3.86
C GLU A 83 8.28 29.10 3.56
N ILE A 84 7.88 28.18 2.68
CA ILE A 84 6.46 27.86 2.43
C ILE A 84 5.81 27.38 3.72
N LEU A 85 6.45 26.44 4.43
CA LEU A 85 5.95 25.88 5.68
C LEU A 85 5.86 26.94 6.78
N ILE A 86 6.90 27.76 6.95
CA ILE A 86 6.91 28.84 7.94
C ILE A 86 5.82 29.87 7.64
N HIS A 87 5.62 30.25 6.38
CA HIS A 87 4.57 31.19 5.99
C HIS A 87 3.17 30.60 6.24
N ARG A 88 2.94 29.32 5.89
CA ARG A 88 1.67 28.62 6.16
C ARG A 88 1.39 28.54 7.65
N CYS A 89 2.39 28.21 8.47
CA CYS A 89 2.28 28.17 9.92
C CYS A 89 2.05 29.56 10.53
N LEU A 90 2.72 30.60 10.02
CA LEU A 90 2.53 31.97 10.48
C LEU A 90 1.11 32.46 10.21
N TYR A 91 0.59 32.16 9.01
CA TYR A 91 -0.79 32.49 8.65
C TYR A 91 -1.80 31.70 9.49
N GLY A 92 -1.58 30.40 9.66
CA GLY A 92 -2.38 29.55 10.53
C GLY A 92 -2.49 30.10 11.95
N LEU A 93 -1.33 30.38 12.56
CA LEU A 93 -1.24 30.86 13.93
C LEU A 93 -1.88 32.25 14.12
N PHE A 94 -1.55 33.22 13.27
CA PHE A 94 -1.96 34.62 13.49
C PHE A 94 -3.29 35.01 12.87
N LYS A 95 -3.74 34.31 11.81
CA LYS A 95 -4.94 34.68 11.06
C LYS A 95 -6.07 33.66 11.19
N LEU A 96 -5.76 32.36 11.16
CA LEU A 96 -6.76 31.29 11.26
C LEU A 96 -7.03 30.87 12.71
N GLY A 97 -6.07 31.12 13.60
CA GLY A 97 -6.18 30.75 15.01
C GLY A 97 -5.96 29.25 15.25
N GLU A 98 -5.17 28.61 14.38
CA GLU A 98 -4.99 27.15 14.37
C GLU A 98 -4.13 26.62 15.51
N THR A 99 -4.39 25.38 15.89
CA THR A 99 -3.48 24.51 16.65
C THR A 99 -2.61 23.73 15.67
N ILE A 100 -1.28 23.93 15.72
CA ILE A 100 -0.35 23.45 14.70
C ILE A 100 0.73 22.57 15.33
N ILE A 101 1.01 21.43 14.70
CA ILE A 101 2.17 20.58 15.00
C ILE A 101 3.14 20.63 13.82
N TYR A 102 4.37 21.10 14.07
CA TYR A 102 5.47 21.05 13.13
C TYR A 102 6.48 19.99 13.55
N THR A 103 6.63 18.95 12.75
CA THR A 103 7.57 17.86 13.01
C THR A 103 8.69 17.82 11.98
N ALA A 104 9.88 17.45 12.43
CA ALA A 104 11.01 17.12 11.56
C ALA A 104 11.71 15.85 12.08
N GLN A 105 12.60 15.27 11.27
CA GLN A 105 13.38 14.10 11.68
C GLN A 105 14.27 14.41 12.89
N ARG A 106 14.94 15.57 12.89
CA ARG A 106 15.91 15.96 13.92
C ARG A 106 15.43 17.19 14.66
N TRP A 107 15.64 17.22 15.98
CA TRP A 107 15.30 18.37 16.82
C TRP A 107 15.99 19.65 16.33
N LYS A 108 17.22 19.54 15.80
CA LYS A 108 17.93 20.69 15.22
C LYS A 108 17.12 21.35 14.09
N THR A 109 16.51 20.57 13.19
CA THR A 109 15.70 21.05 12.06
C THR A 109 14.44 21.76 12.57
N ALA A 110 13.69 21.14 13.49
CA ALA A 110 12.51 21.73 14.11
C ALA A 110 12.84 23.02 14.89
N ARG A 111 13.94 23.02 15.65
CA ARG A 111 14.42 24.20 16.37
C ARG A 111 14.82 25.33 15.43
N ASP A 112 15.43 25.03 14.29
CA ASP A 112 15.80 26.04 13.31
C ASP A 112 14.54 26.64 12.65
N ALA A 113 13.49 25.84 12.41
CA ALA A 113 12.18 26.31 11.99
C ALA A 113 11.54 27.25 13.04
N TRP A 114 11.52 26.85 14.33
CA TRP A 114 11.05 27.69 15.44
C TRP A 114 11.80 29.03 15.50
N LYS A 115 13.14 29.01 15.36
CA LYS A 115 13.97 30.23 15.37
C LYS A 115 13.63 31.16 14.21
N ARG A 116 13.42 30.63 13.01
CA ARG A 116 13.01 31.43 11.83
C ARG A 116 11.66 32.09 12.07
N MET A 117 10.67 31.33 12.54
CA MET A 117 9.35 31.87 12.85
C MET A 117 9.43 32.97 13.93
N MET A 118 10.19 32.74 15.00
CA MET A 118 10.40 33.73 16.05
C MET A 118 11.16 34.98 15.56
N ALA A 119 12.05 34.86 14.58
CA ALA A 119 12.72 36.01 13.98
C ALA A 119 11.71 36.92 13.24
N LEU A 120 10.81 36.33 12.45
CA LEU A 120 9.73 37.06 11.78
C LEU A 120 8.80 37.76 12.80
N ILE A 121 8.40 37.04 13.84
CA ILE A 121 7.54 37.56 14.91
C ILE A 121 8.22 38.71 15.65
N LYS A 122 9.48 38.53 16.09
CA LYS A 122 10.22 39.55 16.84
C LYS A 122 10.53 40.79 16.01
N GLY A 123 10.67 40.64 14.69
CA GLY A 123 10.91 41.72 13.75
C GLY A 123 9.76 42.73 13.65
N ARG A 124 8.55 42.37 14.11
CA ARG A 124 7.36 43.22 14.06
C ARG A 124 6.65 43.32 15.41
N SER A 125 6.54 44.54 15.94
CA SER A 125 5.91 44.79 17.26
C SER A 125 4.49 44.26 17.37
N TRP A 126 3.68 44.38 16.31
CA TRP A 126 2.28 43.94 16.26
C TRP A 126 2.09 42.41 16.21
N LEU A 127 3.11 41.66 15.77
CA LEU A 127 3.14 40.19 15.92
C LEU A 127 3.60 39.83 17.33
N ARG A 128 4.72 40.41 17.76
CA ARG A 128 5.31 40.15 19.08
C ARG A 128 4.34 40.41 20.23
N SER A 129 3.53 41.46 20.16
CA SER A 129 2.58 41.83 21.22
C SER A 129 1.44 40.81 21.41
N ARG A 130 1.22 39.91 20.46
CA ARG A 130 0.18 38.87 20.55
C ARG A 130 0.69 37.56 21.15
N VAL A 131 2.01 37.37 21.26
CA VAL A 131 2.62 36.17 21.81
C VAL A 131 2.61 36.23 23.34
N VAL A 132 1.99 35.23 23.98
CA VAL A 132 1.92 35.11 25.44
C VAL A 132 2.93 34.12 25.99
N ARG A 133 3.32 33.11 25.20
CA ARG A 133 4.34 32.12 25.56
C ARG A 133 5.21 31.79 24.35
N SER A 134 6.53 31.80 24.54
CA SER A 134 7.48 31.32 23.55
C SER A 134 8.63 30.59 24.25
N THR A 135 8.68 29.27 24.16
CA THR A 135 9.70 28.43 24.80
C THR A 135 10.39 27.56 23.74
N CYS A 136 11.66 27.22 23.98
CA CYS A 136 12.41 26.32 23.11
C CYS A 136 13.46 25.59 23.94
N SER A 137 13.08 24.45 24.51
CA SER A 137 13.89 23.68 25.46
C SER A 137 13.47 22.21 25.46
N GLN A 138 14.34 21.31 25.94
CA GLN A 138 14.01 19.89 26.14
C GLN A 138 13.45 19.16 24.91
N GLY A 139 13.86 19.57 23.70
CA GLY A 139 13.41 18.90 22.47
C GLY A 139 12.05 19.35 21.94
N GLU A 140 11.49 20.43 22.50
CA GLU A 140 10.24 21.03 22.04
C GLU A 140 10.33 22.56 21.98
N GLY A 141 9.65 23.16 20.99
CA GLY A 141 9.53 24.60 20.81
C GLY A 141 8.07 24.99 20.71
N ILE A 142 7.59 25.88 21.56
CA ILE A 142 6.19 26.31 21.58
C ILE A 142 6.11 27.80 21.30
N ILE A 143 5.09 28.21 20.55
CA ILE A 143 4.65 29.61 20.43
C ILE A 143 3.13 29.62 20.63
N GLU A 144 2.67 30.39 21.61
CA GLU A 144 1.26 30.52 21.96
C GLU A 144 0.84 31.99 21.92
N LEU A 145 -0.33 32.24 21.35
CA LEU A 145 -0.92 33.57 21.24
C LEU A 145 -2.00 33.79 22.31
N ALA A 146 -2.27 35.05 22.61
CA ALA A 146 -3.37 35.44 23.52
C ALA A 146 -4.76 34.96 23.07
N SER A 147 -4.91 34.58 21.79
CA SER A 147 -6.14 34.00 21.25
C SER A 147 -6.33 32.51 21.55
N GLY A 148 -5.35 31.85 22.16
CA GLY A 148 -5.31 30.40 22.37
C GLY A 148 -4.68 29.61 21.21
N ALA A 149 -4.42 30.26 20.08
CA ALA A 149 -3.73 29.64 18.95
C ALA A 149 -2.30 29.25 19.32
N VAL A 150 -1.86 28.07 18.93
CA VAL A 150 -0.59 27.50 19.38
C VAL A 150 0.09 26.72 18.27
N ILE A 151 1.42 26.81 18.22
CA ILE A 151 2.25 25.92 17.40
C ILE A 151 3.29 25.25 18.28
N SER A 152 3.41 23.92 18.16
CA SER A 152 4.50 23.13 18.74
C SER A 152 5.42 22.61 17.65
N PHE A 153 6.73 22.73 17.88
CA PHE A 153 7.82 22.24 17.05
C PHE A 153 8.52 21.10 17.79
N GLY A 154 8.77 19.98 17.11
CA GLY A 154 9.46 18.87 17.74
C GLY A 154 9.89 17.76 16.78
N THR A 155 10.40 16.67 17.36
CA THR A 155 10.71 15.44 16.63
C THR A 155 9.53 14.49 16.66
N ARG A 156 9.40 13.65 15.63
CA ARG A 156 8.29 12.69 15.48
C ARG A 156 8.21 11.64 16.59
N SER A 157 9.34 11.31 17.21
CA SER A 157 9.46 10.34 18.32
C SER A 157 9.19 10.92 19.70
N ASN A 158 9.17 12.25 19.81
CA ASN A 158 8.82 12.88 21.07
C ASN A 158 7.30 12.96 21.12
N ASP A 159 6.73 12.91 22.32
CA ASP A 159 5.32 13.18 22.59
C ASP A 159 4.94 14.66 22.27
N THR A 160 5.58 15.28 21.27
CA THR A 160 5.35 16.63 20.76
C THR A 160 3.90 16.77 20.38
N GLY A 161 3.20 17.67 21.06
CA GLY A 161 1.78 17.89 20.88
C GLY A 161 0.86 16.91 21.61
N ARG A 162 1.37 15.97 22.43
CA ARG A 162 0.48 15.20 23.34
C ARG A 162 -0.20 16.14 24.31
N GLY A 163 -1.53 16.10 24.31
CA GLY A 163 -2.37 16.99 25.11
C GLY A 163 -2.88 18.22 24.34
N LEU A 164 -2.41 18.47 23.12
CA LEU A 164 -3.10 19.37 22.20
C LEU A 164 -4.36 18.65 21.69
N THR A 165 -5.51 19.25 21.93
CA THR A 165 -6.79 18.84 21.35
C THR A 165 -7.08 19.70 20.13
N GLU A 166 -7.84 19.18 19.15
CA GLU A 166 -8.26 19.94 17.96
C GLU A 166 -7.07 20.42 17.11
N VAL A 167 -6.17 19.51 16.71
CA VAL A 167 -5.02 19.85 15.85
C VAL A 167 -5.49 20.13 14.42
N ASP A 168 -5.41 21.38 13.98
CA ASP A 168 -5.86 21.81 12.65
C ASP A 168 -4.83 21.53 11.56
N LEU A 169 -3.53 21.63 11.88
CA LEU A 169 -2.45 21.48 10.89
C LEU A 169 -1.32 20.62 11.43
N ILE A 170 -0.94 19.61 10.64
CA ILE A 170 0.27 18.81 10.84
C ILE A 170 1.24 19.05 9.69
N VAL A 171 2.49 19.36 10.03
CA VAL A 171 3.59 19.51 9.07
C VAL A 171 4.63 18.42 9.32
N TYR A 172 4.89 17.62 8.29
CA TYR A 172 5.99 16.66 8.21
C TYR A 172 7.11 17.22 7.33
N ASP A 173 8.05 17.96 7.94
CA ASP A 173 9.29 18.37 7.28
C ASP A 173 10.28 17.19 7.26
N GLU A 174 11.08 17.08 6.19
CA GLU A 174 11.92 15.92 5.91
C GLU A 174 11.11 14.60 5.91
N ALA A 175 9.96 14.61 5.21
CA ALA A 175 9.05 13.46 5.10
C ALA A 175 9.66 12.15 4.59
N TYR A 176 10.83 12.17 3.91
CA TYR A 176 11.55 10.97 3.47
C TYR A 176 11.92 10.00 4.61
N ASN A 177 11.87 10.45 5.88
CA ASN A 177 12.14 9.61 7.04
C ASN A 177 10.88 9.31 7.88
N LEU A 178 9.68 9.44 7.31
CA LEU A 178 8.42 9.26 8.04
C LEU A 178 8.04 7.79 8.09
N THR A 179 7.71 7.28 9.28
CA THR A 179 7.27 5.89 9.46
C THR A 179 5.75 5.78 9.56
N ASP A 180 5.19 4.60 9.24
CA ASP A 180 3.77 4.32 9.40
C ASP A 180 3.31 4.44 10.86
N GLY A 181 4.18 4.08 11.80
CA GLY A 181 3.90 4.23 13.23
C GLY A 181 3.74 5.68 13.66
N GLU A 182 4.63 6.57 13.19
CA GLU A 182 4.55 8.01 13.46
C GLU A 182 3.32 8.67 12.81
N MET A 183 2.97 8.24 11.59
CA MET A 183 1.76 8.69 10.92
C MET A 183 0.50 8.21 11.65
N SER A 184 0.45 6.94 12.05
CA SER A 184 -0.67 6.35 12.81
C SER A 184 -0.86 6.99 14.17
N ALA A 185 0.24 7.32 14.86
CA ALA A 185 0.19 8.00 16.16
C ALA A 185 -0.43 9.41 16.06
N MET A 186 -0.26 10.07 14.92
CA MET A 186 -0.76 11.42 14.67
C MET A 186 -2.14 11.44 14.00
N ALA A 187 -2.55 10.36 13.33
CA ALA A 187 -3.82 10.27 12.59
C ALA A 187 -5.04 10.62 13.44
N PHE A 188 -5.05 10.22 14.72
CA PHE A 188 -6.17 10.49 15.63
C PHE A 188 -6.16 11.91 16.22
N THR A 189 -5.05 12.65 16.12
CA THR A 189 -4.93 13.99 16.72
C THR A 189 -5.77 15.06 16.01
N GLN A 190 -6.06 14.83 14.73
CA GLN A 190 -6.85 15.75 13.90
C GLN A 190 -8.35 15.46 13.91
N MET A 191 -8.81 14.36 14.53
CA MET A 191 -10.23 13.95 14.48
C MET A 191 -11.22 15.00 15.00
N ALA A 192 -10.79 15.79 15.99
CA ALA A 192 -11.64 16.83 16.57
C ALA A 192 -11.62 18.15 15.77
N ALA A 193 -10.67 18.33 14.84
CA ALA A 193 -10.56 19.54 14.06
C ALA A 193 -11.63 19.59 12.94
N LYS A 194 -12.22 20.76 12.72
CA LYS A 194 -13.31 20.92 11.75
C LYS A 194 -12.85 20.84 10.31
N ASN A 195 -11.63 21.27 10.01
CA ASN A 195 -11.06 21.32 8.66
C ASN A 195 -9.55 21.03 8.72
N PRO A 196 -9.14 19.79 9.06
CA PRO A 196 -7.74 19.46 9.25
C PRO A 196 -6.96 19.48 7.93
N GLN A 197 -5.65 19.76 8.04
CA GLN A 197 -4.71 19.73 6.93
C GLN A 197 -3.40 19.04 7.33
N THR A 198 -2.82 18.28 6.40
CA THR A 198 -1.53 17.62 6.56
C THR A 198 -0.60 17.98 5.40
N ILE A 199 0.63 18.39 5.72
CA ILE A 199 1.62 18.81 4.73
C ILE A 199 2.88 17.95 4.85
N TYR A 200 3.17 17.18 3.79
CA TYR A 200 4.41 16.46 3.59
C TYR A 200 5.37 17.33 2.78
N ALA A 201 6.55 17.64 3.33
CA ALA A 201 7.56 18.41 2.63
C ALA A 201 8.92 17.72 2.70
N SER A 202 9.57 17.56 1.56
CA SER A 202 10.82 16.79 1.50
C SER A 202 11.67 17.09 0.28
N SER A 203 12.90 16.58 0.28
CA SER A 203 13.62 16.25 -0.95
C SER A 203 13.23 14.84 -1.41
N ALA A 204 13.65 14.46 -2.61
CA ALA A 204 13.38 13.13 -3.13
C ALA A 204 14.03 12.03 -2.25
N VAL A 205 13.50 10.81 -2.33
CA VAL A 205 14.03 9.68 -1.55
C VAL A 205 15.28 9.09 -2.21
N ASN A 206 16.21 8.61 -1.39
CA ASN A 206 17.31 7.73 -1.75
C ASN A 206 17.15 6.47 -0.90
N GLN A 207 16.68 5.37 -1.47
CA GLN A 207 16.31 4.19 -0.67
C GLN A 207 17.48 3.59 0.13
N ASP A 208 18.73 3.82 -0.30
CA ASP A 208 19.92 3.35 0.42
C ASP A 208 20.22 4.19 1.68
N GLU A 209 19.81 5.46 1.71
CA GLU A 209 20.08 6.40 2.80
C GLU A 209 18.84 6.70 3.66
N HIS A 210 17.66 6.49 3.10
CA HIS A 210 16.37 6.80 3.68
C HIS A 210 15.52 5.52 3.83
N PRO A 211 15.77 4.68 4.84
CA PRO A 211 15.09 3.39 5.02
C PRO A 211 13.58 3.54 5.27
N ASN A 212 13.14 4.70 5.75
CA ASN A 212 11.72 5.02 6.01
C ASN A 212 11.07 5.80 4.85
N GLY A 213 11.62 5.70 3.64
CA GLY A 213 11.13 6.45 2.47
C GLY A 213 9.77 6.00 1.94
N ALA A 214 9.26 4.84 2.38
CA ALA A 214 8.05 4.20 1.84
C ALA A 214 6.79 5.06 1.98
N VAL A 215 6.60 5.74 3.12
CA VAL A 215 5.44 6.62 3.32
C VAL A 215 5.43 7.75 2.30
N LEU A 216 6.57 8.44 2.10
CA LEU A 216 6.66 9.52 1.13
C LEU A 216 6.54 8.99 -0.32
N ALA A 217 7.08 7.80 -0.61
CA ALA A 217 6.91 7.15 -1.90
C ALA A 217 5.44 6.86 -2.21
N SER A 218 4.67 6.39 -1.23
CA SER A 218 3.23 6.15 -1.38
C SER A 218 2.44 7.44 -1.64
N VAL A 219 2.72 8.50 -0.87
CA VAL A 219 2.11 9.83 -1.11
C VAL A 219 2.49 10.39 -2.49
N ARG A 220 3.74 10.15 -2.95
CA ARG A 220 4.17 10.51 -4.30
C ARG A 220 3.37 9.77 -5.37
N VAL A 221 3.15 8.47 -5.23
CA VAL A 221 2.34 7.68 -6.17
C VAL A 221 0.91 8.22 -6.25
N ARG A 222 0.27 8.51 -5.11
CA ARG A 222 -1.05 9.17 -5.05
C ARG A 222 -1.07 10.51 -5.80
N GLY A 223 -0.03 11.32 -5.59
CA GLY A 223 0.14 12.62 -6.25
C GLY A 223 0.32 12.51 -7.77
N LEU A 224 1.14 11.57 -8.23
CA LEU A 224 1.32 11.28 -9.67
C LEU A 224 0.03 10.76 -10.32
N ASN A 225 -0.77 10.00 -9.58
CA ASN A 225 -2.10 9.53 -10.01
C ASN A 225 -3.19 10.61 -9.90
N ARG A 226 -2.83 11.83 -9.47
CA ARG A 226 -3.73 12.97 -9.33
C ARG A 226 -4.93 12.67 -8.43
N GLU A 227 -4.68 12.03 -7.29
CA GLU A 227 -5.72 11.74 -6.30
C GLU A 227 -6.52 13.01 -5.94
N PRO A 228 -7.86 12.98 -5.97
CA PRO A 228 -8.69 14.10 -5.54
C PRO A 228 -8.33 14.57 -4.13
N ALA A 229 -8.34 15.89 -3.92
CA ALA A 229 -8.07 16.51 -2.62
C ALA A 229 -6.61 16.38 -2.10
N LEU A 230 -5.67 15.90 -2.93
CA LEU A 230 -4.23 15.96 -2.68
C LEU A 230 -3.57 17.00 -3.57
N TYR A 231 -2.96 18.03 -2.98
CA TYR A 231 -2.03 18.90 -3.70
C TYR A 231 -0.67 18.20 -3.81
N PHE A 232 -0.16 18.05 -5.02
CA PHE A 232 1.15 17.46 -5.26
C PHE A 232 1.98 18.38 -6.15
N ALA A 233 3.21 18.68 -5.73
CA ALA A 233 4.19 19.36 -6.56
C ALA A 233 5.58 18.76 -6.36
N GLU A 234 6.14 18.24 -7.46
CA GLU A 234 7.49 17.68 -7.50
C GLU A 234 8.36 18.45 -8.49
N TYR A 235 9.47 18.97 -7.99
CA TYR A 235 10.53 19.59 -8.79
C TYR A 235 11.65 18.59 -8.99
N MET A 236 11.86 18.18 -10.24
CA MET A 236 12.94 17.28 -10.62
C MET A 236 13.37 17.54 -12.06
N ALA A 237 14.62 17.21 -12.39
CA ALA A 237 15.08 17.17 -13.78
C ALA A 237 14.94 15.75 -14.35
N PRO A 238 14.29 15.56 -15.52
CA PRO A 238 14.19 14.27 -16.21
C PRO A 238 15.54 13.59 -16.41
N GLU A 239 15.58 12.26 -16.46
CA GLU A 239 16.83 11.49 -16.59
C GLU A 239 17.57 11.77 -17.89
N GLU A 240 16.84 12.15 -18.94
CA GLU A 240 17.36 12.48 -20.27
C GLU A 240 18.19 13.77 -20.28
N MET A 241 18.00 14.64 -19.28
CA MET A 241 18.79 15.87 -19.16
C MET A 241 20.19 15.55 -18.60
N PRO A 242 21.30 16.01 -19.21
CA PRO A 242 22.64 15.70 -18.71
C PRO A 242 22.87 16.25 -17.30
N ARG A 243 23.42 15.43 -16.39
CA ARG A 243 23.62 15.80 -14.97
C ARG A 243 24.45 17.08 -14.79
N ASP A 244 25.43 17.31 -15.64
CA ASP A 244 26.42 18.38 -15.57
C ASP A 244 26.03 19.66 -16.32
N ASP A 245 24.91 19.65 -17.05
CA ASP A 245 24.41 20.81 -17.76
C ASP A 245 23.75 21.81 -16.80
N GLU A 246 24.06 23.10 -16.97
CA GLU A 246 23.45 24.17 -16.19
C GLU A 246 21.94 24.26 -16.41
N ALA A 247 21.47 23.95 -17.63
CA ALA A 247 20.04 23.91 -17.93
C ALA A 247 19.30 22.87 -17.06
N THR A 248 19.93 21.72 -16.79
CA THR A 248 19.40 20.68 -15.89
C THR A 248 19.26 21.19 -14.47
N HIS A 249 20.27 21.92 -13.99
CA HIS A 249 20.25 22.51 -12.66
C HIS A 249 19.16 23.57 -12.52
N GLN A 250 19.01 24.45 -13.50
CA GLN A 250 17.96 25.47 -13.54
C GLN A 250 16.56 24.83 -13.62
N TYR A 251 16.43 23.73 -14.36
CA TYR A 251 15.16 23.00 -14.48
C TYR A 251 14.72 22.39 -13.14
N ALA A 252 15.63 21.72 -12.42
CA ALA A 252 15.31 21.05 -11.16
C ALA A 252 15.13 22.03 -9.99
N ASN A 253 15.84 23.16 -9.98
CA ASN A 253 15.94 24.04 -8.82
C ASN A 253 15.16 25.34 -9.05
N PRO A 254 13.94 25.48 -8.48
CA PRO A 254 13.12 26.66 -8.71
C PRO A 254 13.72 27.95 -8.12
N SER A 255 14.67 27.86 -7.20
CA SER A 255 15.35 29.02 -6.60
C SER A 255 16.74 29.29 -7.18
N TYR A 256 17.07 28.66 -8.31
CA TYR A 256 18.35 28.84 -9.00
C TYR A 256 18.56 30.32 -9.36
N GLY A 257 19.76 30.82 -9.10
CA GLY A 257 20.16 32.21 -9.31
C GLY A 257 19.90 33.13 -8.10
N VAL A 258 19.09 32.69 -7.13
CA VAL A 258 18.88 33.39 -5.85
C VAL A 258 19.57 32.65 -4.70
N ILE A 259 19.31 31.36 -4.54
CA ILE A 259 19.92 30.55 -3.47
C ILE A 259 21.11 29.75 -4.00
N GLN A 260 20.90 28.99 -5.06
CA GLN A 260 21.94 28.23 -5.76
C GLN A 260 22.55 29.06 -6.90
N THR A 261 23.83 28.80 -7.20
CA THR A 261 24.55 29.37 -8.34
C THR A 261 25.32 28.24 -9.04
N ALA A 262 25.71 28.45 -10.30
CA ALA A 262 26.50 27.48 -11.07
C ALA A 262 27.74 27.01 -10.29
N GLU A 263 28.49 27.94 -9.71
CA GLU A 263 29.69 27.65 -8.93
C GLU A 263 29.42 26.74 -7.72
N LYS A 264 28.33 26.99 -6.98
CA LYS A 264 27.95 26.19 -5.80
C LYS A 264 27.60 24.77 -6.21
N ILE A 265 26.82 24.60 -7.27
CA ILE A 265 26.40 23.27 -7.73
C ILE A 265 27.59 22.50 -8.30
N GLN A 266 28.41 23.12 -9.15
CA GLN A 266 29.62 22.49 -9.68
C GLN A 266 30.59 22.08 -8.57
N LYS A 267 30.71 22.86 -7.49
CA LYS A 267 31.51 22.48 -6.32
C LYS A 267 30.96 21.23 -5.65
N ILE A 268 29.64 21.12 -5.47
CA ILE A 268 29.01 19.92 -4.91
C ILE A 268 29.26 18.72 -5.83
N MET A 269 29.07 18.86 -7.14
CA MET A 269 29.33 17.79 -8.13
C MET A 269 30.76 17.25 -8.04
N ARG A 270 31.77 18.13 -7.98
CA ARG A 270 33.17 17.72 -7.85
C ARG A 270 33.44 16.91 -6.59
N ASN A 271 32.78 17.26 -5.48
CA ASN A 271 32.93 16.56 -4.20
C ASN A 271 32.17 15.22 -4.16
N LEU A 272 31.13 15.06 -4.98
CA LEU A 272 30.26 13.88 -5.05
C LEU A 272 30.57 13.02 -6.28
N ALA A 273 31.85 12.83 -6.61
CA ALA A 273 32.28 12.14 -7.83
C ALA A 273 32.17 10.60 -7.77
N THR A 274 32.03 9.98 -6.59
CA THR A 274 31.87 8.53 -6.45
C THR A 274 30.51 8.04 -6.98
N PRO A 275 30.31 6.75 -7.31
CA PRO A 275 28.99 6.26 -7.75
C PRO A 275 27.86 6.60 -6.76
N ALA A 276 28.07 6.35 -5.46
CA ALA A 276 27.13 6.72 -4.41
C ALA A 276 26.96 8.25 -4.29
N GLY A 277 28.05 9.01 -4.43
CA GLY A 277 28.00 10.46 -4.44
C GLY A 277 27.16 11.02 -5.60
N ARG A 278 27.31 10.47 -6.81
CA ARG A 278 26.55 10.89 -7.99
C ARG A 278 25.05 10.62 -7.80
N LYS A 279 24.70 9.47 -7.21
CA LYS A 279 23.32 9.17 -6.82
C LYS A 279 22.79 10.18 -5.79
N GLY A 280 23.57 10.47 -4.75
CA GLY A 280 23.21 11.50 -3.77
C GLY A 280 23.04 12.90 -4.41
N PHE A 281 23.87 13.24 -5.40
CA PHE A 281 23.72 14.47 -6.18
C PHE A 281 22.42 14.49 -6.99
N ASP A 282 22.11 13.40 -7.69
CA ASP A 282 20.88 13.27 -8.47
C ASP A 282 19.64 13.46 -7.58
N VAL A 283 19.61 12.82 -6.41
CA VAL A 283 18.49 12.92 -5.46
C VAL A 283 18.40 14.33 -4.87
N GLU A 284 19.48 14.86 -4.32
CA GLU A 284 19.44 16.08 -3.50
C GLU A 284 19.52 17.38 -4.31
N ALA A 285 20.19 17.37 -5.48
CA ALA A 285 20.37 18.56 -6.31
C ALA A 285 19.49 18.56 -7.57
N LEU A 286 19.16 17.38 -8.12
CA LEU A 286 18.32 17.26 -9.31
C LEU A 286 16.90 16.76 -9.03
N GLY A 287 16.59 16.33 -7.81
CA GLY A 287 15.28 15.77 -7.46
C GLY A 287 15.00 14.42 -8.10
N ARG A 288 16.01 13.77 -8.69
CA ARG A 288 15.91 12.42 -9.27
C ARG A 288 15.97 11.41 -8.15
N GLY A 289 14.81 11.17 -7.54
CA GLY A 289 14.68 10.21 -6.45
C GLY A 289 14.98 8.79 -6.90
N ASP A 290 15.70 8.07 -6.05
CA ASP A 290 15.75 6.61 -6.08
C ASP A 290 14.75 6.11 -5.05
N TRP A 291 13.50 6.08 -5.50
CA TRP A 291 12.35 5.76 -4.66
C TRP A 291 12.39 4.28 -4.31
N PRO A 292 12.13 3.90 -3.05
CA PRO A 292 11.84 2.51 -2.75
C PRO A 292 10.65 2.16 -3.64
N VAL A 293 10.88 1.19 -4.51
CA VAL A 293 9.79 0.57 -5.23
C VAL A 293 8.91 0.05 -4.10
N GLU A 294 7.69 0.60 -3.95
CA GLU A 294 6.66 -0.17 -3.27
C GLU A 294 6.80 -1.53 -3.92
N LYS A 295 7.21 -2.54 -3.16
CA LYS A 295 6.70 -3.87 -3.45
C LYS A 295 5.19 -3.73 -3.25
N ARG A 296 4.49 -3.08 -4.19
CA ARG A 296 3.47 -3.80 -4.94
C ARG A 296 4.21 -5.08 -5.25
N GLU A 297 3.99 -6.08 -4.43
CA GLU A 297 4.02 -7.42 -4.98
C GLU A 297 3.21 -7.24 -6.26
N ILE A 298 3.94 -7.15 -7.38
CA ILE A 298 3.39 -7.62 -8.63
C ILE A 298 3.13 -9.05 -8.23
N HIS A 299 1.92 -9.27 -7.73
CA HIS A 299 1.46 -10.57 -7.34
C HIS A 299 1.40 -11.27 -8.68
N GLU A 300 2.50 -11.92 -9.05
CA GLU A 300 2.53 -12.84 -10.16
C GLU A 300 1.54 -13.90 -9.76
N PRO A 301 0.35 -13.94 -10.39
CA PRO A 301 -0.69 -14.84 -9.97
C PRO A 301 -0.11 -16.25 -10.02
N VAL A 302 -0.37 -17.05 -8.98
CA VAL A 302 0.18 -18.42 -8.92
C VAL A 302 -0.19 -19.23 -10.18
N ILE A 303 -1.32 -18.90 -10.80
CA ILE A 303 -1.72 -19.33 -12.13
C ILE A 303 -2.01 -18.08 -12.96
N GLY A 304 -1.28 -17.87 -14.07
CA GLY A 304 -1.46 -16.71 -14.94
C GLY A 304 -2.88 -16.62 -15.53
N ALA A 305 -3.40 -15.40 -15.68
CA ALA A 305 -4.79 -15.17 -16.09
C ALA A 305 -5.15 -15.77 -17.46
N GLU A 306 -4.22 -15.76 -18.43
CA GLU A 306 -4.41 -16.39 -19.74
C GLU A 306 -4.53 -17.91 -19.61
N ALA A 307 -3.60 -18.55 -18.90
CA ALA A 307 -3.65 -20.00 -18.65
C ALA A 307 -4.90 -20.44 -17.88
N TRP A 308 -5.38 -19.62 -16.95
CA TRP A 308 -6.65 -19.86 -16.26
C TRP A 308 -7.84 -19.70 -17.24
N GLY A 309 -7.86 -18.64 -18.05
CA GLY A 309 -8.89 -18.40 -19.06
C GLY A 309 -9.01 -19.53 -20.09
N ASP A 310 -7.90 -20.15 -20.49
CA ASP A 310 -7.88 -21.28 -21.42
C ASP A 310 -8.53 -22.56 -20.86
N MET A 311 -8.76 -22.63 -19.54
CA MET A 311 -9.49 -23.71 -18.88
C MET A 311 -10.99 -23.42 -18.73
N GLU A 312 -11.49 -22.30 -19.27
CA GLU A 312 -12.91 -22.01 -19.32
C GLU A 312 -13.65 -23.04 -20.19
N GLY A 313 -14.67 -23.68 -19.62
CA GLY A 313 -15.45 -24.69 -20.30
C GLY A 313 -16.72 -25.06 -19.54
N ASN A 314 -17.62 -25.73 -20.26
CA ASN A 314 -18.87 -26.27 -19.71
C ASN A 314 -19.14 -27.62 -20.38
N SER A 315 -18.17 -28.52 -20.28
CA SER A 315 -18.25 -29.85 -20.87
C SER A 315 -19.27 -30.72 -20.12
N GLU A 316 -19.75 -31.76 -20.78
CA GLU A 316 -20.61 -32.75 -20.13
C GLU A 316 -19.85 -33.48 -19.01
N LEU A 317 -20.48 -33.56 -17.83
CA LEU A 317 -19.91 -34.13 -16.61
C LEU A 317 -20.36 -35.59 -16.43
N VAL A 318 -19.45 -36.43 -15.92
CA VAL A 318 -19.66 -37.87 -15.76
C VAL A 318 -19.06 -38.40 -14.45
N GLY A 319 -19.65 -39.48 -13.95
CA GLY A 319 -19.14 -40.19 -12.78
C GLY A 319 -19.46 -39.51 -11.44
N PRO A 320 -18.77 -39.90 -10.36
CA PRO A 320 -19.05 -39.41 -9.01
C PRO A 320 -18.69 -37.93 -8.83
N VAL A 321 -19.34 -37.29 -7.86
CA VAL A 321 -19.09 -35.89 -7.48
C VAL A 321 -18.47 -35.83 -6.10
N ALA A 322 -17.42 -35.02 -5.92
CA ALA A 322 -16.88 -34.69 -4.62
C ALA A 322 -17.24 -33.26 -4.24
N ILE A 323 -17.53 -33.04 -2.96
CA ILE A 323 -17.87 -31.72 -2.41
C ILE A 323 -16.86 -31.35 -1.32
N ALA A 324 -16.56 -30.07 -1.18
CA ALA A 324 -15.77 -29.57 -0.07
C ALA A 324 -16.27 -28.24 0.48
N VAL A 325 -15.96 -27.99 1.74
CA VAL A 325 -16.34 -26.79 2.47
C VAL A 325 -15.12 -26.16 3.13
N ASP A 326 -14.96 -24.84 2.98
CA ASP A 326 -13.94 -24.07 3.69
C ASP A 326 -14.48 -22.71 4.18
N ARG A 327 -13.73 -22.05 5.07
CA ARG A 327 -14.04 -20.72 5.60
C ARG A 327 -12.81 -19.82 5.70
N HIS A 328 -12.95 -18.58 5.21
CA HIS A 328 -11.96 -17.50 5.34
C HIS A 328 -12.65 -16.14 5.47
N LEU A 329 -12.12 -15.24 6.33
CA LEU A 329 -12.65 -13.88 6.56
C LEU A 329 -14.17 -13.79 6.73
N ASP A 330 -14.77 -14.73 7.47
CA ASP A 330 -16.23 -14.85 7.63
C ASP A 330 -17.00 -15.10 6.33
N TRP A 331 -16.42 -15.86 5.41
CA TRP A 331 -17.13 -16.40 4.25
C TRP A 331 -16.99 -17.91 4.21
N TYR A 332 -18.11 -18.61 4.13
CA TYR A 332 -18.17 -20.05 3.85
C TYR A 332 -18.28 -20.26 2.35
N SER A 333 -17.48 -21.18 1.82
CA SER A 333 -17.58 -21.60 0.43
C SER A 333 -17.87 -23.09 0.34
N ILE A 334 -18.72 -23.49 -0.61
CA ILE A 334 -18.92 -24.89 -0.99
C ILE A 334 -18.51 -25.03 -2.45
N ALA A 335 -17.59 -25.95 -2.71
CA ALA A 335 -17.11 -26.26 -4.07
C ALA A 335 -17.36 -27.72 -4.42
N MET A 336 -17.49 -27.99 -5.71
CA MET A 336 -17.75 -29.31 -6.26
C MET A 336 -16.68 -29.66 -7.30
N ALA A 337 -16.34 -30.94 -7.41
CA ALA A 337 -15.48 -31.45 -8.46
C ALA A 337 -16.05 -32.73 -9.07
N GLN A 338 -16.03 -32.83 -10.40
CA GLN A 338 -16.47 -33.99 -11.16
C GLN A 338 -15.60 -34.17 -12.41
N ARG A 339 -15.58 -35.36 -13.02
CA ARG A 339 -14.88 -35.57 -14.30
C ARG A 339 -15.73 -35.09 -15.47
N THR A 340 -15.07 -34.51 -16.47
CA THR A 340 -15.65 -34.31 -17.80
C THR A 340 -15.54 -35.60 -18.62
N THR A 341 -16.32 -35.70 -19.70
CA THR A 341 -16.18 -36.80 -20.68
C THR A 341 -14.79 -36.88 -21.32
N SER A 342 -14.03 -35.78 -21.36
CA SER A 342 -12.64 -35.75 -21.84
C SER A 342 -11.61 -36.11 -20.76
N GLY A 343 -12.04 -36.42 -19.53
CA GLY A 343 -11.19 -36.85 -18.43
C GLY A 343 -10.60 -35.72 -17.56
N LYS A 344 -10.81 -34.44 -17.93
CA LYS A 344 -10.46 -33.27 -17.11
C LYS A 344 -11.31 -33.22 -15.83
N ILE A 345 -10.83 -32.50 -14.81
CA ILE A 345 -11.57 -32.25 -13.57
C ILE A 345 -12.29 -30.92 -13.70
N HIS A 346 -13.62 -30.96 -13.76
CA HIS A 346 -14.46 -29.78 -13.75
C HIS A 346 -14.71 -29.32 -12.31
N ILE A 347 -14.58 -28.02 -12.05
CA ILE A 347 -14.74 -27.41 -10.72
C ILE A 347 -15.78 -26.29 -10.76
N GLU A 348 -16.72 -26.32 -9.80
CA GLU A 348 -17.71 -25.27 -9.61
C GLU A 348 -17.78 -24.79 -8.16
N ILE A 349 -18.15 -23.51 -7.98
CA ILE A 349 -18.47 -22.94 -6.66
C ILE A 349 -19.99 -22.90 -6.51
N GLY A 350 -20.56 -23.81 -5.73
CA GLY A 350 -22.01 -23.87 -5.50
C GLY A 350 -22.51 -22.80 -4.53
N TYR A 351 -21.64 -22.32 -3.63
CA TYR A 351 -22.05 -21.43 -2.54
C TYR A 351 -20.90 -20.52 -2.08
N LEU A 352 -21.20 -19.25 -1.78
CA LEU A 352 -20.31 -18.33 -1.08
C LEU A 352 -21.14 -17.32 -0.29
N ASP A 353 -21.14 -17.40 1.04
CA ASP A 353 -21.89 -16.46 1.89
C ASP A 353 -21.30 -16.33 3.30
N ARG A 354 -21.75 -15.33 4.05
CA ARG A 354 -21.38 -15.08 5.44
C ARG A 354 -22.02 -16.11 6.40
N PRO A 355 -21.53 -16.24 7.65
CA PRO A 355 -22.04 -17.22 8.59
C PRO A 355 -23.51 -16.95 8.88
N SER A 356 -24.33 -17.96 8.62
CA SER A 356 -25.75 -17.97 8.96
C SER A 356 -26.15 -19.38 9.39
N ALA A 357 -27.29 -19.52 10.07
CA ALA A 357 -27.86 -20.83 10.36
C ALA A 357 -28.17 -21.64 9.08
N GLY A 358 -28.31 -20.97 7.93
CA GLY A 358 -28.65 -21.58 6.65
C GLY A 358 -27.50 -22.33 5.96
N VAL A 359 -26.23 -22.14 6.38
CA VAL A 359 -25.09 -22.81 5.73
C VAL A 359 -25.19 -24.33 5.86
N VAL A 360 -25.55 -24.83 7.06
CA VAL A 360 -25.70 -26.27 7.32
C VAL A 360 -26.83 -26.87 6.49
N GLU A 361 -27.96 -26.17 6.39
CA GLU A 361 -29.11 -26.60 5.58
C GLU A 361 -28.77 -26.59 4.09
N THR A 362 -27.97 -25.62 3.64
CA THR A 362 -27.49 -25.57 2.25
C THR A 362 -26.58 -26.75 1.95
N ILE A 363 -25.63 -27.08 2.84
CA ILE A 363 -24.78 -28.27 2.67
C ILE A 363 -25.65 -29.54 2.62
N ALA A 364 -26.62 -29.68 3.52
CA ALA A 364 -27.50 -30.84 3.55
C ALA A 364 -28.34 -30.98 2.27
N ALA A 365 -28.90 -29.88 1.77
CA ALA A 365 -29.66 -29.87 0.52
C ALA A 365 -28.78 -30.24 -0.69
N ILE A 366 -27.55 -29.73 -0.75
CA ILE A 366 -26.60 -30.09 -1.81
C ILE A 366 -26.27 -31.58 -1.73
N VAL A 367 -25.92 -32.10 -0.55
CA VAL A 367 -25.59 -33.52 -0.34
C VAL A 367 -26.76 -34.42 -0.76
N GLU A 368 -27.99 -34.09 -0.38
CA GLU A 368 -29.19 -34.84 -0.75
C GLU A 368 -29.45 -34.79 -2.27
N SER A 369 -29.18 -33.65 -2.92
CA SER A 369 -29.42 -33.50 -4.36
C SER A 369 -28.35 -34.13 -5.26
N VAL A 370 -27.10 -34.17 -4.80
CA VAL A 370 -25.94 -34.56 -5.61
C VAL A 370 -25.45 -35.97 -5.29
N ASP A 371 -25.71 -36.47 -4.08
CA ASP A 371 -25.19 -37.75 -3.57
C ASP A 371 -23.66 -37.89 -3.75
N PRO A 372 -22.86 -37.01 -3.11
CA PRO A 372 -21.42 -36.96 -3.35
C PRO A 372 -20.70 -38.21 -2.80
N CYS A 373 -19.64 -38.63 -3.49
CA CYS A 373 -18.78 -39.70 -2.99
C CYS A 373 -18.02 -39.30 -1.72
N VAL A 374 -17.82 -37.99 -1.47
CA VAL A 374 -17.19 -37.46 -0.28
C VAL A 374 -17.56 -36.00 -0.01
N VAL A 375 -17.61 -35.62 1.27
CA VAL A 375 -17.60 -34.24 1.74
C VAL A 375 -16.28 -33.97 2.45
N MET A 376 -15.45 -33.06 1.93
CA MET A 376 -14.11 -32.75 2.45
C MET A 376 -14.09 -31.43 3.23
N MET A 377 -13.26 -31.35 4.27
CA MET A 377 -12.88 -30.10 4.93
C MET A 377 -11.41 -30.12 5.34
N ASN A 378 -10.77 -28.95 5.41
CA ASN A 378 -9.45 -28.85 6.02
C ASN A 378 -9.58 -28.86 7.55
N ARG A 379 -8.85 -29.76 8.25
CA ARG A 379 -8.91 -29.88 9.72
C ARG A 379 -8.58 -28.59 10.46
N THR A 380 -7.73 -27.75 9.88
CA THR A 380 -7.32 -26.47 10.47
C THR A 380 -8.27 -25.32 10.12
N SER A 381 -9.25 -25.56 9.25
CA SER A 381 -10.22 -24.56 8.83
C SER A 381 -11.22 -24.23 9.93
N PRO A 382 -11.59 -22.94 10.10
CA PRO A 382 -12.73 -22.54 10.91
C PRO A 382 -14.04 -23.19 10.47
N ALA A 383 -14.13 -23.75 9.25
CA ALA A 383 -15.30 -24.46 8.77
C ALA A 383 -15.66 -25.71 9.61
N THR A 384 -14.68 -26.30 10.29
CA THR A 384 -14.87 -27.44 11.20
C THR A 384 -15.82 -27.15 12.35
N SER A 385 -16.11 -25.87 12.64
CA SER A 385 -17.15 -25.48 13.59
C SER A 385 -18.55 -25.98 13.19
N LEU A 386 -18.77 -26.32 11.92
CA LEU A 386 -20.04 -26.88 11.43
C LEU A 386 -20.20 -28.37 11.74
N ASN A 387 -19.12 -29.09 12.11
CA ASN A 387 -19.13 -30.55 12.28
C ASN A 387 -20.23 -31.07 13.23
N PRO A 388 -20.46 -30.48 14.42
CA PRO A 388 -21.53 -30.94 15.30
C PRO A 388 -22.92 -30.84 14.65
N ALA A 389 -23.18 -29.77 13.90
CA ALA A 389 -24.46 -29.55 13.23
C ALA A 389 -24.64 -30.45 11.99
N LEU A 390 -23.57 -30.66 11.22
CA LEU A 390 -23.57 -31.59 10.09
C LEU A 390 -23.77 -33.04 10.55
N LYS A 391 -23.20 -33.43 11.69
CA LYS A 391 -23.40 -34.76 12.26
C LYS A 391 -24.87 -35.03 12.63
N VAL A 392 -25.59 -34.01 13.10
CA VAL A 392 -27.06 -34.10 13.34
C VAL A 392 -27.82 -34.36 12.03
N LYS A 393 -27.30 -33.89 10.89
CA LYS A 393 -27.81 -34.15 9.55
C LYS A 393 -27.24 -35.44 8.93
N HIS A 394 -26.54 -36.27 9.70
CA HIS A 394 -25.88 -37.49 9.23
C HIS A 394 -24.80 -37.28 8.17
N ILE A 395 -24.19 -36.08 8.15
CA ILE A 395 -23.07 -35.74 7.28
C ILE A 395 -21.81 -35.68 8.12
N GLU A 396 -20.85 -36.56 7.81
CA GLU A 396 -19.54 -36.60 8.49
C GLU A 396 -18.42 -36.24 7.49
N PRO A 397 -17.94 -34.98 7.49
CA PRO A 397 -16.88 -34.57 6.59
C PRO A 397 -15.55 -35.30 6.87
N VAL A 398 -14.85 -35.66 5.81
CA VAL A 398 -13.47 -36.16 5.88
C VAL A 398 -12.52 -34.97 6.07
N LEU A 399 -11.69 -35.02 7.11
CA LEU A 399 -10.80 -33.94 7.50
C LEU A 399 -9.36 -34.20 7.08
N THR A 400 -8.82 -33.37 6.17
CA THR A 400 -7.41 -33.44 5.77
C THR A 400 -6.48 -33.03 6.90
N SER A 401 -5.36 -33.72 7.05
CA SER A 401 -4.19 -33.27 7.81
C SER A 401 -3.48 -32.11 7.11
N GLY A 402 -2.55 -31.45 7.81
CA GLY A 402 -1.73 -30.39 7.22
C GLY A 402 -0.86 -30.88 6.05
N GLN A 403 -0.37 -32.13 6.12
CA GLN A 403 0.43 -32.73 5.05
C GLN A 403 -0.42 -33.04 3.82
N GLU A 404 -1.61 -33.63 4.00
CA GLU A 404 -2.55 -33.90 2.91
C GLU A 404 -3.03 -32.60 2.26
N MET A 405 -3.26 -31.54 3.05
CA MET A 405 -3.62 -30.23 2.51
C MET A 405 -2.51 -29.62 1.66
N ALA A 406 -1.25 -29.73 2.10
CA ALA A 406 -0.11 -29.25 1.34
C ALA A 406 0.04 -30.01 0.01
N GLN A 407 -0.14 -31.34 0.03
CA GLN A 407 -0.16 -32.17 -1.18
C GLN A 407 -1.32 -31.81 -2.10
N ALA A 408 -2.50 -31.50 -1.56
CA ALA A 408 -3.66 -31.06 -2.33
C ALA A 408 -3.40 -29.73 -3.04
N CYS A 409 -2.75 -28.75 -2.37
CA CYS A 409 -2.37 -27.46 -2.97
C CYS A 409 -1.38 -27.64 -4.13
N VAL A 410 -0.33 -28.46 -3.93
CA VAL A 410 0.64 -28.79 -4.98
C VAL A 410 -0.06 -29.43 -6.17
N GLY A 411 -0.86 -30.47 -5.94
CA GLY A 411 -1.55 -31.16 -7.01
C GLY A 411 -2.57 -30.30 -7.75
N PHE A 412 -3.27 -29.38 -7.07
CA PHE A 412 -4.18 -28.44 -7.73
C PHE A 412 -3.43 -27.54 -8.70
N LEU A 413 -2.27 -27.03 -8.28
CA LEU A 413 -1.44 -26.22 -9.15
C LEU A 413 -0.89 -27.02 -10.33
N ASP A 414 -0.41 -28.24 -10.10
CA ASP A 414 0.12 -29.10 -11.17
C ASP A 414 -0.95 -29.39 -12.24
N ASP A 415 -2.17 -29.72 -11.83
CA ASP A 415 -3.28 -29.93 -12.77
C ASP A 415 -3.66 -28.67 -13.53
N ALA A 416 -3.65 -27.50 -12.87
CA ALA A 416 -3.91 -26.22 -13.52
C ALA A 416 -2.84 -25.91 -14.57
N LEU A 417 -1.56 -26.07 -14.23
CA LEU A 417 -0.43 -25.84 -15.15
C LEU A 417 -0.40 -26.86 -16.30
N ALA A 418 -0.94 -28.06 -16.09
CA ALA A 418 -1.10 -29.10 -17.11
C ALA A 418 -2.43 -29.01 -17.89
N ALA A 419 -3.22 -27.95 -17.69
CA ALA A 419 -4.53 -27.72 -18.30
C ALA A 419 -5.52 -28.91 -18.12
N GLN A 420 -5.44 -29.59 -16.97
CA GLN A 420 -6.29 -30.72 -16.59
C GLN A 420 -7.54 -30.31 -15.80
N LEU A 421 -7.65 -29.02 -15.45
CA LEU A 421 -8.85 -28.46 -14.84
C LEU A 421 -9.77 -27.86 -15.92
N GLU A 422 -11.06 -27.78 -15.60
CA GLU A 422 -12.07 -27.04 -16.35
C GLU A 422 -12.97 -26.28 -15.37
N HIS A 423 -13.43 -25.08 -15.71
CA HIS A 423 -14.33 -24.30 -14.88
C HIS A 423 -15.20 -23.35 -15.72
N THR A 424 -16.33 -22.88 -15.17
CA THR A 424 -17.26 -21.97 -15.86
C THR A 424 -16.89 -20.48 -15.72
N ASN A 425 -15.61 -20.18 -15.47
CA ASN A 425 -15.10 -18.83 -15.16
C ASN A 425 -15.87 -18.09 -14.04
N ASP A 426 -16.15 -18.81 -12.95
CA ASP A 426 -16.84 -18.22 -11.79
C ASP A 426 -16.00 -17.08 -11.16
N PRO A 427 -16.53 -15.84 -11.08
CA PRO A 427 -15.78 -14.70 -10.56
C PRO A 427 -15.33 -14.89 -9.11
N ARG A 428 -16.02 -15.74 -8.32
CA ARG A 428 -15.64 -16.04 -6.94
C ARG A 428 -14.32 -16.80 -6.87
N LEU A 429 -14.14 -17.79 -7.75
CA LEU A 429 -12.92 -18.57 -7.84
C LEU A 429 -11.80 -17.78 -8.52
N THR A 430 -12.12 -17.08 -9.61
CA THR A 430 -11.17 -16.23 -10.34
C THR A 430 -10.59 -15.12 -9.44
N ASN A 431 -11.42 -14.47 -8.61
CA ASN A 431 -10.95 -13.46 -7.65
C ASN A 431 -10.03 -14.05 -6.55
N ALA A 432 -10.33 -15.26 -6.07
CA ALA A 432 -9.49 -15.94 -5.09
C ALA A 432 -8.10 -16.27 -5.68
N LEU A 433 -8.06 -16.72 -6.94
CA LEU A 433 -6.82 -17.03 -7.67
C LEU A 433 -5.98 -15.80 -8.01
N ALA A 434 -6.61 -14.64 -8.22
CA ALA A 434 -5.93 -13.41 -8.56
C ALA A 434 -5.09 -12.82 -7.41
N GLY A 435 -5.29 -13.27 -6.16
CA GLY A 435 -4.59 -12.76 -4.99
C GLY A 435 -4.08 -13.82 -4.01
N VAL A 436 -4.03 -15.09 -4.44
CA VAL A 436 -3.56 -16.19 -3.59
C VAL A 436 -2.04 -16.33 -3.63
N GLU A 437 -1.41 -16.40 -2.47
CA GLU A 437 0.02 -16.68 -2.36
C GLU A 437 0.31 -18.10 -1.88
N LYS A 438 1.54 -18.55 -2.11
CA LYS A 438 2.05 -19.82 -1.60
C LYS A 438 2.74 -19.57 -0.27
N LYS A 439 2.31 -20.29 0.77
CA LYS A 439 3.02 -20.41 2.03
C LYS A 439 3.98 -21.60 1.97
N PRO A 440 5.31 -21.39 1.89
CA PRO A 440 6.26 -22.48 1.72
C PRO A 440 6.26 -23.44 2.92
N MET A 441 6.43 -24.72 2.64
CA MET A 441 6.60 -25.79 3.63
C MET A 441 7.88 -26.59 3.33
N SER A 442 8.25 -27.49 4.24
CA SER A 442 9.43 -28.35 4.04
C SER A 442 9.26 -29.27 2.82
N GLY A 443 10.37 -29.59 2.16
CA GLY A 443 10.38 -30.54 1.04
C GLY A 443 9.78 -30.03 -0.26
N GLY A 444 9.63 -28.70 -0.44
CA GLY A 444 9.10 -28.10 -1.66
C GLY A 444 7.57 -28.07 -1.76
N ALA A 445 6.88 -28.60 -0.74
CA ALA A 445 5.43 -28.43 -0.61
C ALA A 445 5.07 -26.99 -0.22
N PHE A 446 3.81 -26.62 -0.42
CA PHE A 446 3.26 -25.35 0.03
C PHE A 446 1.78 -25.50 0.38
N GLY A 447 1.27 -24.56 1.17
CA GLY A 447 -0.18 -24.35 1.33
C GLY A 447 -0.59 -23.00 0.72
N TRP A 448 -1.88 -22.80 0.49
CA TRP A 448 -2.41 -21.46 0.19
C TRP A 448 -2.25 -20.55 1.41
N ASP A 449 -1.74 -19.34 1.22
CA ASP A 449 -1.61 -18.37 2.31
C ASP A 449 -2.94 -17.66 2.56
N TYR A 450 -3.42 -17.77 3.80
CA TYR A 450 -4.65 -17.15 4.25
C TYR A 450 -4.46 -15.67 4.63
N ASP A 451 -3.22 -15.19 4.72
CA ASP A 451 -2.89 -13.77 4.94
C ASP A 451 -2.99 -12.99 3.62
N THR A 452 -4.21 -12.82 3.12
CA THR A 452 -4.50 -12.12 1.86
C THR A 452 -5.78 -11.29 1.97
N ALA A 453 -5.86 -10.22 1.17
CA ALA A 453 -7.02 -9.34 1.11
C ALA A 453 -8.19 -9.93 0.31
N VAL A 454 -7.96 -10.96 -0.52
CA VAL A 454 -9.02 -11.64 -1.27
C VAL A 454 -9.67 -12.74 -0.42
N ILE A 455 -10.94 -13.07 -0.72
CA ILE A 455 -11.64 -14.16 -0.03
C ILE A 455 -11.15 -15.50 -0.60
N LEU A 456 -10.42 -16.27 0.20
CA LEU A 456 -9.71 -17.47 -0.25
C LEU A 456 -10.55 -18.76 -0.20
N ALA A 457 -11.65 -18.77 0.55
CA ALA A 457 -12.48 -19.95 0.78
C ALA A 457 -12.89 -20.70 -0.52
N PRO A 458 -13.24 -20.04 -1.64
CA PRO A 458 -13.53 -20.72 -2.91
C PRO A 458 -12.38 -21.59 -3.42
N LEU A 459 -11.15 -21.08 -3.38
CA LEU A 459 -9.98 -21.79 -3.89
C LEU A 459 -9.61 -22.98 -2.99
N VAL A 460 -9.70 -22.81 -1.67
CA VAL A 460 -9.42 -23.90 -0.73
C VAL A 460 -10.47 -25.01 -0.88
N ALA A 461 -11.75 -24.65 -0.96
CA ALA A 461 -12.82 -25.61 -1.19
C ALA A 461 -12.62 -26.33 -2.54
N ALA A 462 -12.31 -25.61 -3.63
CA ALA A 462 -12.00 -26.22 -4.93
C ALA A 462 -10.83 -27.21 -4.87
N THR A 463 -9.77 -26.84 -4.15
CA THR A 463 -8.59 -27.69 -3.91
C THR A 463 -8.96 -28.98 -3.19
N LEU A 464 -9.79 -28.89 -2.16
CA LEU A 464 -10.26 -30.03 -1.37
C LEU A 464 -11.24 -30.92 -2.16
N ALA A 465 -12.14 -30.33 -2.95
CA ALA A 465 -13.07 -31.07 -3.79
C ALA A 465 -12.32 -31.88 -4.84
N ARG A 466 -11.29 -31.29 -5.48
CA ARG A 466 -10.40 -31.98 -6.44
C ARG A 466 -9.75 -33.21 -5.83
N ILE A 467 -9.07 -33.07 -4.68
CA ILE A 467 -8.39 -34.22 -4.06
C ILE A 467 -9.41 -35.26 -3.54
N GLY A 468 -10.57 -34.81 -3.07
CA GLY A 468 -11.71 -35.67 -2.72
C GLY A 468 -12.15 -36.54 -3.91
N LEU A 469 -12.35 -35.95 -5.08
CA LEU A 469 -12.71 -36.67 -6.31
C LEU A 469 -11.65 -37.71 -6.68
N LEU A 470 -10.37 -37.33 -6.63
CA LEU A 470 -9.27 -38.23 -6.98
C LEU A 470 -9.12 -39.41 -6.01
N THR A 471 -9.52 -39.23 -4.75
CA THR A 471 -9.32 -40.23 -3.69
C THR A 471 -10.53 -41.15 -3.56
N TYR A 472 -11.75 -40.60 -3.66
CA TYR A 472 -13.00 -41.29 -3.36
C TYR A 472 -13.89 -41.49 -4.60
N GLY A 473 -13.62 -40.80 -5.70
CA GLY A 473 -14.36 -40.92 -6.96
C GLY A 473 -13.85 -42.04 -7.87
N ILE A 474 -13.28 -43.10 -7.31
CA ILE A 474 -12.80 -44.27 -8.06
C ILE A 474 -13.94 -45.29 -8.11
N ASP A 475 -14.36 -45.71 -9.31
CA ASP A 475 -15.23 -46.87 -9.46
C ASP A 475 -14.48 -48.11 -8.93
N GLU A 476 -14.94 -48.70 -7.82
CA GLU A 476 -14.43 -50.01 -7.42
C GLU A 476 -14.68 -51.01 -8.58
N PRO A 477 -13.66 -51.74 -9.05
CA PRO A 477 -13.91 -52.83 -9.99
C PRO A 477 -14.83 -53.83 -9.29
N LYS A 478 -16.03 -54.05 -9.86
CA LYS A 478 -16.96 -55.11 -9.44
C LYS A 478 -16.13 -56.38 -9.19
N PRO A 479 -16.22 -57.01 -8.00
CA PRO A 479 -15.46 -58.21 -7.73
C PRO A 479 -15.73 -59.22 -8.85
N ILE A 480 -14.67 -59.63 -9.56
CA ILE A 480 -14.78 -60.70 -10.55
C ILE A 480 -15.24 -61.92 -9.76
N ALA A 481 -16.47 -62.37 -10.02
CA ALA A 481 -16.98 -63.61 -9.45
C ALA A 481 -16.02 -64.73 -9.87
N LEU A 482 -15.29 -65.29 -8.90
CA LEU A 482 -14.45 -66.45 -9.15
C LEU A 482 -15.35 -67.57 -9.68
N PRO A 483 -15.03 -68.18 -10.84
CA PRO A 483 -15.76 -69.37 -11.29
C PRO A 483 -15.62 -70.46 -10.23
N PRO A 484 -16.67 -71.30 -10.05
CA PRO A 484 -16.71 -72.29 -8.98
C PRO A 484 -15.48 -73.20 -9.02
N SER A 485 -14.85 -73.31 -7.86
CA SER A 485 -13.66 -74.09 -7.50
C SER A 485 -13.30 -75.24 -8.44
N TYR A 486 -12.12 -75.17 -9.06
CA TYR A 486 -11.44 -76.37 -9.54
C TYR A 486 -10.63 -76.97 -8.38
N VAL A 487 -10.87 -78.25 -8.13
CA VAL A 487 -10.24 -79.06 -7.07
C VAL A 487 -8.72 -79.06 -7.25
N ALA A 488 -7.99 -78.69 -6.19
CA ALA A 488 -6.53 -78.73 -6.16
C ALA A 488 -6.05 -80.19 -6.16
N ALA A 489 -5.30 -80.58 -7.19
CA ALA A 489 -4.40 -81.73 -7.14
C ALA A 489 -3.08 -81.28 -6.50
N THR A 490 -2.67 -82.08 -5.52
CA THR A 490 -1.53 -81.97 -4.62
C THR A 490 -0.15 -81.88 -5.28
N GLY A 491 0.76 -81.11 -4.67
CA GLY A 491 2.22 -81.31 -4.72
C GLY A 491 3.03 -80.08 -4.27
N PRO A 492 3.89 -80.15 -3.23
CA PRO A 492 4.75 -79.04 -2.85
C PRO A 492 6.04 -79.07 -3.67
N ALA A 493 6.38 -77.98 -4.34
CA ALA A 493 7.73 -77.72 -4.81
C ALA A 493 8.32 -76.64 -3.90
N GLU A 494 9.27 -77.05 -3.05
CA GLU A 494 10.13 -76.14 -2.29
C GLU A 494 10.92 -75.25 -3.25
N PHE A 495 10.86 -73.94 -3.03
CA PHE A 495 11.68 -72.95 -3.73
C PHE A 495 12.90 -72.63 -2.85
N ASP A 496 14.08 -73.05 -3.29
CA ASP A 496 15.36 -72.81 -2.63
C ASP A 496 15.94 -71.46 -3.07
N ALA A 497 15.99 -70.50 -2.14
CA ALA A 497 16.36 -69.11 -2.37
C ALA A 497 17.88 -68.82 -2.29
N LEU A 498 18.76 -69.83 -2.34
CA LEU A 498 20.21 -69.63 -2.17
C LEU A 498 21.09 -69.95 -3.39
N SER A 499 20.54 -70.03 -4.61
CA SER A 499 21.35 -70.36 -5.80
C SER A 499 21.34 -69.35 -6.97
N ALA A 500 20.75 -68.16 -6.83
CA ALA A 500 20.85 -67.15 -7.88
C ALA A 500 22.00 -66.16 -7.61
N GLY A 501 23.17 -66.46 -8.18
CA GLY A 501 24.27 -65.52 -8.34
C GLY A 501 24.09 -64.66 -9.59
N PHE A 502 24.21 -63.33 -9.38
CA PHE A 502 24.21 -62.18 -10.29
C PHE A 502 22.88 -61.78 -10.96
#